data_AF-A0A1B6L8U0-F1
#
_entry.id   AF-A0A1B6L8U0-F1
#
_cell.length_a   1.000
_cell.length_b   1.000
_cell.length_c   1.000
_cell.angle_alpha   90.00
_cell.angle_beta   90.00
_cell.angle_gamma   90.00
#
_symmetry.space_group_name_H-M   'P 1'
#
loop_
_entity.id
_entity.type
_entity.pdbx_description
1 polymer ?
#
loop_
_entity_poly.entity_id
_entity_poly.type
_entity_poly.pdbx_seq_one_letter_code
_entity_poly.pdbx_strand_id
1 'polypeptide(L)'
;VKNHMWIFVNCLIVNPTFDSQTKETMTLQAKNFGSKCTLPEKFINSVSKSGIIESVLSWAKFKAQTQLQKTCSGKKQNKLKGVPKLEDANDAGTKNSLDCTLILTEGDSAKSLAVSGLGVVGRDKYGVFPLRGKLLNVREATHKQILENAEINNIIKIVGLQYKKKYETMDDLRSLRYGRLMIMTDQDQDGSHIKGLIINFIHTNWPSLLKLPFLEEFITPIIKASKGKEDVSFYSLPEFEEWKKDKDNWHTYKIKYYKGLGTSTSKEAKEYFSDMKRHRILFKYGGDEDDKHILMAFSKKLVDSRKEWLTNWMSDCKRRAELGLPEDYLYTKTTRVVSYKDFINKELVLFSNMDNERSIPSLVDGLKPGSRKVLFTCLKRNDKREIKVAQLAGSVAEHSAYHHGEVSLMSTIINLAQNYVGSNNLNLLQPIGQFGTRLQGGKDAASPRYIFTMMSPLTRLIFHPHDDPLLKYLKDDNQKIEPVWYIPVIPMILVNGASGIGTGWMTKIPNYNPR
;
A
#
# COMPACT_ATOMS: atom_id res chain seq x y z
N VAL A 1 5.85 -8.23 -35.09
CA VAL A 1 6.59 -7.40 -36.06
C VAL A 1 6.57 -8.02 -37.45
N LYS A 2 7.12 -9.23 -37.68
CA LYS A 2 7.12 -9.90 -39.01
C LYS A 2 5.78 -9.88 -39.74
N ASN A 3 4.68 -10.20 -39.04
CA ASN A 3 3.33 -10.25 -39.62
C ASN A 3 2.72 -8.88 -39.96
N HIS A 4 3.41 -7.78 -39.63
CA HIS A 4 2.99 -6.40 -39.94
C HIS A 4 3.92 -5.75 -40.98
N MET A 5 4.73 -6.54 -41.67
CA MET A 5 5.67 -6.06 -42.67
C MET A 5 5.37 -6.72 -44.01
N TRP A 6 5.36 -5.92 -45.07
CA TRP A 6 5.52 -6.42 -46.42
C TRP A 6 6.96 -6.17 -46.85
N ILE A 7 7.66 -7.24 -47.19
CA ILE A 7 9.06 -7.15 -47.64
C ILE A 7 9.09 -7.61 -49.09
N PHE A 8 9.55 -6.72 -49.95
CA PHE A 8 9.87 -7.05 -51.33
C PHE A 8 11.37 -7.28 -51.40
N VAL A 9 11.77 -8.44 -51.92
CA VAL A 9 13.18 -8.81 -52.06
C VAL A 9 13.42 -9.13 -53.52
N ASN A 10 14.37 -8.43 -54.12
CA ASN A 10 14.93 -8.79 -55.42
C ASN A 10 16.44 -8.93 -55.23
N CYS A 11 16.97 -10.11 -55.51
CA CYS A 11 18.38 -10.42 -55.28
C CYS A 11 18.92 -11.36 -56.36
N LEU A 12 20.21 -11.22 -56.65
CA LEU A 12 20.96 -12.11 -57.54
C LEU A 12 21.86 -13.00 -56.68
N ILE A 13 21.60 -14.30 -56.72
CA ILE A 13 22.28 -15.30 -55.91
C ILE A 13 23.13 -16.18 -56.83
N VAL A 14 24.40 -16.40 -56.46
CA VAL A 14 25.31 -17.25 -57.23
C VAL A 14 24.96 -18.72 -56.97
N ASN A 15 24.66 -19.47 -58.02
CA ASN A 15 24.33 -20.91 -57.98
C ASN A 15 23.28 -21.28 -56.91
N PRO A 16 22.04 -20.76 -57.02
CA PRO A 16 21.00 -20.99 -56.01
C PRO A 16 20.58 -22.47 -55.97
N THR A 17 20.30 -22.96 -54.76
CA THR A 17 19.68 -24.27 -54.54
C THR A 17 18.25 -24.09 -54.06
N PHE A 18 17.35 -24.93 -54.57
CA PHE A 18 15.91 -24.91 -54.24
C PHE A 18 15.47 -26.25 -53.67
N ASP A 19 14.33 -26.25 -52.99
CA ASP A 19 13.68 -27.45 -52.45
C ASP A 19 13.15 -28.39 -53.55
N SER A 20 12.76 -27.82 -54.69
CA SER A 20 12.08 -28.51 -55.79
C SER A 20 12.33 -27.84 -57.14
N GLN A 21 11.94 -28.53 -58.22
CA GLN A 21 12.08 -28.02 -59.59
C GLN A 21 11.19 -26.80 -59.88
N THR A 22 10.12 -26.58 -59.11
CA THR A 22 9.28 -25.36 -59.22
C THR A 22 10.00 -24.12 -58.67
N LYS A 23 11.08 -24.31 -57.90
CA LYS A 23 11.97 -23.25 -57.41
C LYS A 23 11.26 -22.17 -56.57
N GLU A 24 10.25 -22.56 -55.81
CA GLU A 24 9.49 -21.64 -54.96
C GLU A 24 10.22 -21.30 -53.66
N THR A 25 10.93 -22.26 -53.05
CA THR A 25 11.67 -22.04 -51.81
C THR A 25 13.17 -22.25 -52.02
N MET A 26 13.95 -21.17 -51.89
CA MET A 26 15.41 -21.24 -51.92
C MET A 26 15.96 -21.78 -50.59
N THR A 27 16.79 -22.80 -50.65
CA THR A 27 17.36 -23.51 -49.48
C THR A 27 18.83 -23.18 -49.22
N LEU A 28 19.48 -22.45 -50.14
CA LEU A 28 20.89 -22.10 -50.02
C LEU A 28 21.14 -21.27 -48.75
N GLN A 29 22.22 -21.58 -48.02
CA GLN A 29 22.58 -20.84 -46.81
C GLN A 29 23.19 -19.47 -47.15
N ALA A 30 22.88 -18.46 -46.33
CA ALA A 30 23.30 -17.07 -46.56
C ALA A 30 24.81 -16.86 -46.76
N LYS A 31 25.65 -17.72 -46.16
CA LYS A 31 27.11 -17.69 -46.33
C LYS A 31 27.58 -17.96 -47.76
N ASN A 32 26.76 -18.64 -48.57
CA ASN A 32 27.09 -19.07 -49.93
C ASN A 32 26.40 -18.20 -51.00
N PHE A 33 25.74 -17.10 -50.63
CA PHE A 33 25.00 -16.26 -51.58
C PHE A 33 25.90 -15.54 -52.60
N GLY A 34 27.21 -15.45 -52.34
CA GLY A 34 28.15 -14.67 -53.16
C GLY A 34 28.03 -13.15 -52.97
N SER A 35 27.06 -12.69 -52.18
CA SER A 35 26.85 -11.29 -51.81
C SER A 35 26.25 -11.19 -50.40
N LYS A 36 26.42 -10.05 -49.75
CA LYS A 36 25.87 -9.78 -48.42
C LYS A 36 24.96 -8.55 -48.48
N CYS A 37 23.69 -8.74 -48.15
CA CYS A 37 22.78 -7.62 -47.95
C CYS A 37 22.93 -7.11 -46.50
N THR A 38 23.50 -5.92 -46.35
CA THR A 38 23.52 -5.20 -45.06
C THR A 38 22.46 -4.11 -45.12
N LEU A 39 21.58 -4.07 -44.12
CA LEU A 39 20.54 -3.05 -44.04
C LEU A 39 21.17 -1.77 -43.47
N PRO A 40 21.20 -0.65 -44.22
CA PRO A 40 21.76 0.60 -43.71
C PRO A 40 20.93 1.14 -42.55
N GLU A 41 21.56 1.88 -41.64
CA GLU A 41 20.86 2.52 -40.51
C GLU A 41 19.76 3.49 -41.00
N LYS A 42 19.99 4.16 -42.14
CA LYS A 42 18.98 4.99 -42.83
C LYS A 42 17.70 4.19 -43.15
N PHE A 43 17.82 2.93 -43.57
CA PHE A 43 16.68 2.08 -43.87
C PHE A 43 15.90 1.74 -42.59
N ILE A 44 16.58 1.36 -41.52
CA ILE A 44 15.96 1.06 -40.22
C ILE A 44 15.24 2.29 -39.65
N ASN A 45 15.84 3.48 -39.78
CA ASN A 45 15.23 4.73 -39.35
C ASN A 45 13.98 5.08 -40.17
N SER A 46 13.98 4.84 -41.49
CA SER A 46 12.80 5.03 -42.34
C SER A 46 11.68 4.02 -42.02
N VAL A 47 12.02 2.76 -41.76
CA VAL A 47 11.06 1.71 -41.34
C VAL A 47 10.46 2.03 -39.97
N SER A 48 11.24 2.62 -39.06
CA SER A 48 10.73 3.04 -37.75
C SER A 48 9.70 4.17 -37.88
N LYS A 49 9.82 5.02 -38.91
CA LYS A 49 8.91 6.14 -39.21
C LYS A 49 7.69 5.78 -40.07
N SER A 50 7.63 4.57 -40.64
CA SER A 50 6.54 4.17 -41.55
C SER A 50 5.24 3.77 -40.84
N GLY A 51 5.12 4.01 -39.53
CA GLY A 51 3.93 3.65 -38.74
C GLY A 51 3.86 2.16 -38.31
N ILE A 52 4.86 1.33 -38.68
CA ILE A 52 4.94 -0.07 -38.24
C ILE A 52 5.01 -0.16 -36.72
N ILE A 53 5.78 0.73 -36.07
CA ILE A 53 5.91 0.76 -34.61
C ILE A 53 4.54 1.00 -33.96
N GLU A 54 3.80 2.00 -34.43
CA GLU A 54 2.48 2.34 -33.92
C GLU A 54 1.47 1.20 -34.15
N SER A 55 1.50 0.59 -35.34
CA SER A 55 0.64 -0.55 -35.69
C SER A 55 0.93 -1.77 -34.81
N VAL A 56 2.20 -2.09 -34.57
CA VAL A 56 2.62 -3.18 -33.69
C VAL A 56 2.25 -2.88 -32.23
N LEU A 57 2.43 -1.64 -31.77
CA LEU A 57 2.03 -1.22 -30.43
C LEU A 57 0.50 -1.28 -30.25
N SER A 58 -0.26 -0.84 -31.25
CA SER A 58 -1.72 -0.92 -31.27
C SER A 58 -2.18 -2.38 -31.24
N TRP A 59 -1.59 -3.24 -32.08
CA TRP A 59 -1.87 -4.67 -32.07
C TRP A 59 -1.50 -5.33 -30.74
N ALA A 60 -0.34 -4.99 -30.16
CA ALA A 60 0.08 -5.51 -28.87
C ALA A 60 -0.89 -5.09 -27.75
N LYS A 61 -1.32 -3.81 -27.73
CA LYS A 61 -2.36 -3.30 -26.83
C LYS A 61 -3.68 -4.05 -27.05
N PHE A 62 -4.11 -4.25 -28.28
CA PHE A 62 -5.35 -4.95 -28.62
C PHE A 62 -5.31 -6.43 -28.20
N LYS A 63 -4.21 -7.14 -28.48
CA LYS A 63 -4.02 -8.53 -28.09
C LYS A 63 -4.03 -8.69 -26.57
N ALA A 64 -3.30 -7.82 -25.88
CA ALA A 64 -3.31 -7.73 -24.43
C ALA A 64 -4.74 -7.53 -23.91
N GLN A 65 -5.43 -6.46 -24.34
CA GLN A 65 -6.78 -6.17 -23.89
C GLN A 65 -7.78 -7.31 -24.16
N THR A 66 -7.63 -8.01 -25.28
CA THR A 66 -8.43 -9.20 -25.62
C THR A 66 -8.15 -10.37 -24.66
N GLN A 67 -6.91 -10.51 -24.21
CA GLN A 67 -6.50 -11.53 -23.24
C GLN A 67 -7.07 -11.25 -21.83
N LEU A 68 -7.08 -9.99 -21.39
CA LEU A 68 -7.82 -9.56 -20.19
C LEU A 68 -9.31 -9.79 -20.31
N GLN A 69 -9.89 -9.54 -21.49
CA GLN A 69 -11.31 -9.77 -21.69
C GLN A 69 -11.69 -11.25 -21.54
N LYS A 70 -10.79 -12.19 -21.88
CA LYS A 70 -11.00 -13.63 -21.68
C LYS A 70 -11.04 -14.02 -20.19
N THR A 71 -10.48 -13.23 -19.28
CA THR A 71 -10.59 -13.50 -17.84
C THR A 71 -11.90 -12.98 -17.25
N CYS A 72 -12.61 -12.08 -17.94
CA CYS A 72 -13.94 -11.64 -17.57
C CYS A 72 -15.01 -12.64 -18.03
N SER A 73 -16.02 -12.90 -17.19
CA SER A 73 -17.23 -13.60 -17.63
C SER A 73 -18.07 -12.65 -18.48
N GLY A 74 -18.28 -12.97 -19.76
CA GLY A 74 -19.11 -12.16 -20.68
C GLY A 74 -20.60 -12.13 -20.30
N LYS A 75 -21.05 -13.06 -19.43
CA LYS A 75 -22.43 -13.15 -18.94
C LYS A 75 -22.47 -13.05 -17.41
N LYS A 76 -23.48 -12.34 -16.91
CA LYS A 76 -23.83 -12.26 -15.48
C LYS A 76 -24.17 -13.66 -14.97
N GLN A 77 -23.40 -14.15 -14.02
CA GLN A 77 -23.64 -15.46 -13.38
C GLN A 77 -24.30 -15.24 -12.01
N ASN A 78 -25.33 -16.01 -11.71
CA ASN A 78 -26.01 -15.94 -10.41
C ASN A 78 -25.09 -16.43 -9.28
N LYS A 79 -24.40 -17.56 -9.46
CA LYS A 79 -23.48 -18.12 -8.46
C LYS A 79 -22.08 -18.26 -9.04
N LEU A 80 -21.08 -17.84 -8.25
CA LEU A 80 -19.68 -18.00 -8.61
C LEU A 80 -19.11 -19.28 -8.02
N LYS A 81 -18.35 -20.01 -8.83
CA LYS A 81 -17.54 -21.16 -8.40
C LYS A 81 -16.05 -20.81 -8.49
N GLY A 82 -15.26 -21.31 -7.53
CA GLY A 82 -13.80 -21.20 -7.55
C GLY A 82 -13.21 -19.87 -7.10
N VAL A 83 -13.94 -19.06 -6.32
CA VAL A 83 -13.37 -17.89 -5.62
C VAL A 83 -13.30 -18.21 -4.13
N PRO A 84 -12.12 -18.57 -3.60
CA PRO A 84 -11.99 -18.93 -2.19
C PRO A 84 -12.26 -17.70 -1.31
N LYS A 85 -12.82 -17.94 -0.12
CA LYS A 85 -13.12 -16.93 0.91
C LYS A 85 -14.21 -15.89 0.59
N LEU A 86 -14.86 -15.95 -0.56
CA LEU A 86 -16.03 -15.12 -0.86
C LEU A 86 -17.24 -15.60 -0.04
N GLU A 87 -17.81 -14.72 0.77
CA GLU A 87 -19.19 -14.86 1.24
C GLU A 87 -20.08 -14.08 0.28
N ASP A 88 -20.73 -14.78 -0.64
CA ASP A 88 -21.53 -14.14 -1.69
C ASP A 88 -22.93 -13.78 -1.15
N ALA A 89 -23.46 -12.62 -1.53
CA ALA A 89 -24.82 -12.24 -1.16
C ALA A 89 -25.84 -13.13 -1.90
N ASN A 90 -26.94 -13.50 -1.25
CA ASN A 90 -27.91 -14.42 -1.87
C ASN A 90 -28.54 -13.85 -3.15
N ASP A 91 -28.75 -12.53 -3.21
CA ASP A 91 -29.30 -11.84 -4.39
C ASP A 91 -28.23 -11.43 -5.41
N ALA A 92 -26.94 -11.65 -5.12
CA ALA A 92 -25.87 -11.23 -6.03
C ALA A 92 -26.00 -11.93 -7.40
N GLY A 93 -25.88 -11.14 -8.48
CA GLY A 93 -26.06 -11.67 -9.83
C GLY A 93 -27.52 -11.86 -10.29
N THR A 94 -28.52 -11.69 -9.42
CA THR A 94 -29.94 -11.81 -9.78
C THR A 94 -30.52 -10.49 -10.32
N LYS A 95 -31.86 -10.36 -10.41
CA LYS A 95 -32.55 -9.11 -10.76
C LYS A 95 -32.31 -8.00 -9.71
N ASN A 96 -32.08 -8.38 -8.45
CA ASN A 96 -31.90 -7.48 -7.33
C ASN A 96 -30.42 -7.09 -7.10
N SER A 97 -29.54 -7.38 -8.06
CA SER A 97 -28.09 -7.17 -7.92
C SER A 97 -27.71 -5.70 -7.68
N LEU A 98 -28.53 -4.76 -8.16
CA LEU A 98 -28.29 -3.33 -8.02
C LEU A 98 -28.34 -2.89 -6.54
N ASP A 99 -29.16 -3.57 -5.73
CA ASP A 99 -29.26 -3.30 -4.29
C ASP A 99 -28.17 -4.02 -3.49
N CYS A 100 -27.44 -4.93 -4.12
CA CYS A 100 -26.40 -5.72 -3.46
C CYS A 100 -25.10 -4.91 -3.33
N THR A 101 -24.50 -4.97 -2.15
CA THR A 101 -23.23 -4.32 -1.80
C THR A 101 -22.17 -5.37 -1.49
N LEU A 102 -21.02 -5.28 -2.15
CA LEU A 102 -19.86 -6.11 -1.83
C LEU A 102 -18.95 -5.36 -0.86
N ILE A 103 -18.69 -5.95 0.31
CA ILE A 103 -17.77 -5.40 1.32
C ILE A 103 -16.38 -5.98 1.07
N LEU A 104 -15.43 -5.14 0.68
CA LEU A 104 -14.01 -5.48 0.61
C LEU A 104 -13.36 -5.20 1.96
N THR A 105 -12.76 -6.23 2.55
CA THR A 105 -12.19 -6.17 3.91
C THR A 105 -10.67 -6.26 3.90
N GLU A 106 -9.99 -5.55 4.79
CA GLU A 106 -8.55 -5.67 4.98
C GLU A 106 -8.20 -6.95 5.79
N GLY A 107 -7.84 -8.01 5.08
CA GLY A 107 -7.47 -9.29 5.71
C GLY A 107 -8.66 -10.09 6.26
N ASP A 108 -8.34 -11.28 6.79
CA ASP A 108 -9.35 -12.21 7.31
C ASP A 108 -9.94 -11.76 8.66
N SER A 109 -9.20 -10.94 9.41
CA SER A 109 -9.67 -10.35 10.68
C SER A 109 -10.85 -9.42 10.46
N ALA A 110 -10.74 -8.49 9.51
CA ALA A 110 -11.82 -7.60 9.12
C ALA A 110 -13.00 -8.35 8.48
N LYS A 111 -12.74 -9.41 7.69
CA LYS A 111 -13.80 -10.30 7.19
C LYS A 111 -14.66 -10.85 8.32
N SER A 112 -14.04 -11.34 9.39
CA SER A 112 -14.76 -11.95 10.52
C SER A 112 -15.70 -10.94 11.22
N LEU A 113 -15.29 -9.68 11.32
CA LEU A 113 -16.12 -8.59 11.81
C LEU A 113 -17.31 -8.32 10.88
N ALA A 114 -17.05 -8.22 9.56
CA ALA A 114 -18.09 -8.00 8.56
C ALA A 114 -19.12 -9.15 8.54
N VAL A 115 -18.67 -10.41 8.59
CA VAL A 115 -19.57 -11.58 8.67
C VAL A 115 -20.42 -11.56 9.94
N SER A 116 -19.88 -11.10 11.07
CA SER A 116 -20.66 -10.91 12.30
C SER A 116 -21.75 -9.84 12.11
N GLY A 117 -21.42 -8.75 11.40
CA GLY A 117 -22.35 -7.68 11.02
C GLY A 117 -23.45 -8.11 10.06
N LEU A 118 -23.17 -9.06 9.15
CA LEU A 118 -24.18 -9.65 8.25
C LEU A 118 -25.35 -10.31 9.01
N GLY A 119 -25.13 -10.73 10.25
CA GLY A 119 -26.21 -11.24 11.11
C GLY A 119 -27.29 -10.21 11.43
N VAL A 120 -27.02 -8.91 11.25
CA VAL A 120 -27.96 -7.80 11.48
C VAL A 120 -28.59 -7.33 10.18
N VAL A 121 -27.76 -7.05 9.17
CA VAL A 121 -28.22 -6.46 7.89
C VAL A 121 -28.74 -7.49 6.89
N GLY A 122 -28.57 -8.78 7.17
CA GLY A 122 -28.97 -9.90 6.32
C GLY A 122 -27.91 -10.27 5.29
N ARG A 123 -28.00 -11.52 4.80
CA ARG A 123 -27.09 -12.09 3.78
C ARG A 123 -27.58 -11.89 2.34
N ASP A 124 -28.78 -11.35 2.15
CA ASP A 124 -29.37 -11.24 0.83
C ASP A 124 -28.71 -10.13 0.02
N LYS A 125 -28.45 -8.97 0.64
CA LYS A 125 -27.93 -7.77 -0.02
C LYS A 125 -26.44 -7.52 0.20
N TYR A 126 -25.77 -8.26 1.08
CA TYR A 126 -24.39 -7.98 1.44
C TYR A 126 -23.50 -9.20 1.25
N GLY A 127 -22.44 -9.03 0.47
CA GLY A 127 -21.36 -10.00 0.31
C GLY A 127 -20.07 -9.50 0.96
N VAL A 128 -19.15 -10.39 1.29
CA VAL A 128 -17.86 -10.04 1.92
C VAL A 128 -16.72 -10.76 1.22
N PHE A 129 -15.65 -10.03 0.89
CA PHE A 129 -14.44 -10.58 0.33
C PHE A 129 -13.18 -9.95 0.98
N PRO A 130 -12.24 -10.77 1.51
CA PRO A 130 -11.01 -10.26 2.12
C PRO A 130 -9.93 -10.01 1.08
N LEU A 131 -9.31 -8.84 1.17
CA LEU A 131 -8.06 -8.52 0.50
C LEU A 131 -6.90 -9.17 1.27
N ARG A 132 -5.89 -9.65 0.54
CA ARG A 132 -4.68 -10.25 1.10
C ARG A 132 -3.70 -9.22 1.64
N GLY A 133 -3.81 -7.98 1.19
CA GLY A 133 -2.94 -6.87 1.60
C GLY A 133 -3.11 -5.66 0.67
N LYS A 134 -2.01 -4.93 0.45
CA LYS A 134 -1.99 -3.76 -0.44
C LYS A 134 -2.30 -4.17 -1.88
N LEU A 135 -3.37 -3.60 -2.43
CA LEU A 135 -3.79 -3.85 -3.81
C LEU A 135 -2.71 -3.37 -4.80
N LEU A 136 -2.54 -4.10 -5.91
CA LEU A 136 -1.60 -3.69 -6.96
C LEU A 136 -2.02 -2.36 -7.59
N ASN A 137 -1.09 -1.40 -7.69
CA ASN A 137 -1.31 -0.18 -8.45
C ASN A 137 -1.37 -0.50 -9.96
N VAL A 138 -2.59 -0.72 -10.47
CA VAL A 138 -2.85 -1.13 -11.85
C VAL A 138 -2.47 -0.11 -12.92
N ARG A 139 -2.38 1.17 -12.57
CA ARG A 139 -2.04 2.24 -13.52
C ARG A 139 -0.65 2.07 -14.11
N GLU A 140 0.24 1.49 -13.30
CA GLU A 140 1.67 1.38 -13.58
C GLU A 140 2.11 -0.09 -13.68
N ALA A 141 1.16 -1.01 -13.56
CA ALA A 141 1.41 -2.44 -13.67
C ALA A 141 1.44 -2.86 -15.14
N THR A 142 2.36 -3.76 -15.45
CA THR A 142 2.37 -4.39 -16.77
C THR A 142 1.12 -5.27 -16.93
N HIS A 143 0.70 -5.45 -18.18
CA HIS A 143 -0.44 -6.29 -18.50
C HIS A 143 -0.33 -7.71 -17.92
N LYS A 144 0.88 -8.27 -17.95
CA LYS A 144 1.20 -9.57 -17.36
C LYS A 144 0.95 -9.58 -15.86
N GLN A 145 1.43 -8.56 -15.14
CA GLN A 145 1.23 -8.45 -13.69
C GLN A 145 -0.26 -8.35 -13.32
N ILE A 146 -1.07 -7.64 -14.11
CA ILE A 146 -2.52 -7.54 -13.87
C ILE A 146 -3.19 -8.91 -14.10
N LEU A 147 -2.86 -9.59 -15.19
CA LEU A 147 -3.40 -10.92 -15.52
C LEU A 147 -3.02 -11.99 -14.49
N GLU A 148 -1.79 -11.96 -13.98
CA GLU A 148 -1.29 -12.93 -12.99
C GLU A 148 -1.78 -12.61 -11.57
N ASN A 149 -2.26 -11.39 -11.33
CA ASN A 149 -2.78 -10.99 -10.03
C ASN A 149 -4.17 -11.61 -9.77
N ALA A 150 -4.16 -12.71 -9.00
CA ALA A 150 -5.38 -13.41 -8.63
C ALA A 150 -6.40 -12.55 -7.86
N GLU A 151 -5.95 -11.58 -7.07
CA GLU A 151 -6.83 -10.73 -6.26
C GLU A 151 -7.65 -9.78 -7.13
N ILE A 152 -7.01 -9.08 -8.07
CA ILE A 152 -7.71 -8.24 -9.06
C ILE A 152 -8.70 -9.07 -9.87
N ASN A 153 -8.26 -10.23 -10.38
CA ASN A 153 -9.13 -11.12 -11.15
C ASN A 153 -10.34 -11.61 -10.35
N ASN A 154 -10.15 -11.90 -9.05
CA ASN A 154 -11.24 -12.27 -8.16
C ASN A 154 -12.24 -11.12 -7.99
N ILE A 155 -11.78 -9.89 -7.70
CA ILE A 155 -12.67 -8.72 -7.55
C ILE A 155 -13.50 -8.51 -8.83
N ILE A 156 -12.85 -8.56 -9.99
CA ILE A 156 -13.51 -8.41 -11.29
C ILE A 156 -14.57 -9.48 -11.50
N LYS A 157 -14.24 -10.73 -11.19
CA LYS A 157 -15.18 -11.86 -11.30
C LYS A 157 -16.34 -11.75 -10.30
N ILE A 158 -16.07 -11.32 -9.06
CA ILE A 158 -17.08 -11.17 -8.00
C ILE A 158 -18.10 -10.10 -8.38
N VAL A 159 -17.63 -8.92 -8.78
CA VAL A 159 -18.47 -7.78 -9.14
C VAL A 159 -19.10 -7.99 -10.53
N GLY A 160 -18.48 -8.77 -11.41
CA GLY A 160 -18.92 -8.94 -12.79
C GLY A 160 -18.45 -7.81 -13.71
N LEU A 161 -17.30 -7.22 -13.40
CA LEU A 161 -16.70 -6.14 -14.19
C LEU A 161 -16.15 -6.68 -15.51
N GLN A 162 -16.25 -5.88 -16.56
CA GLN A 162 -15.77 -6.23 -17.89
C GLN A 162 -14.82 -5.16 -18.41
N TYR A 163 -13.60 -5.55 -18.77
CA TYR A 163 -12.70 -4.67 -19.51
C TYR A 163 -13.34 -4.28 -20.85
N LYS A 164 -13.24 -2.99 -21.24
CA LYS A 164 -13.88 -2.33 -22.40
C LYS A 164 -15.32 -1.86 -22.22
N LYS A 165 -16.08 -2.35 -21.23
CA LYS A 165 -17.42 -1.84 -20.98
C LYS A 165 -17.33 -0.49 -20.25
N LYS A 166 -18.02 0.52 -20.77
CA LYS A 166 -18.25 1.78 -20.06
C LYS A 166 -19.54 1.63 -19.25
N TYR A 167 -19.51 2.09 -18.00
CA TYR A 167 -20.64 2.05 -17.10
C TYR A 167 -21.03 3.49 -16.78
N GLU A 168 -21.94 4.05 -17.58
CA GLU A 168 -22.26 5.49 -17.52
C GLU A 168 -23.63 5.73 -16.87
N THR A 169 -24.50 4.74 -16.91
CA THR A 169 -25.88 4.83 -16.42
C THR A 169 -26.18 3.83 -15.30
N MET A 170 -27.27 4.05 -14.56
CA MET A 170 -27.76 3.06 -13.58
C MET A 170 -28.17 1.73 -14.23
N ASP A 171 -28.61 1.75 -15.49
CA ASP A 171 -28.93 0.52 -16.22
C ASP A 171 -27.68 -0.30 -16.52
N ASP A 172 -26.54 0.34 -16.76
CA ASP A 172 -25.27 -0.37 -16.94
C ASP A 172 -24.85 -1.13 -15.68
N LEU A 173 -25.14 -0.58 -14.49
CA LEU A 173 -24.87 -1.25 -13.21
C LEU A 173 -25.70 -2.53 -13.03
N ARG A 174 -26.87 -2.65 -13.68
CA ARG A 174 -27.68 -3.90 -13.65
C ARG A 174 -26.95 -5.09 -14.27
N SER A 175 -25.96 -4.85 -15.12
CA SER A 175 -25.11 -5.90 -15.67
C SER A 175 -24.09 -6.46 -14.66
N LEU A 176 -23.79 -5.70 -13.60
CA LEU A 176 -22.92 -6.12 -12.51
C LEU A 176 -23.66 -7.04 -11.53
N ARG A 177 -22.90 -7.89 -10.84
CA ARG A 177 -23.42 -8.76 -9.77
C ARG A 177 -23.68 -7.99 -8.47
N TYR A 178 -22.99 -6.86 -8.28
CA TYR A 178 -23.14 -5.96 -7.15
C TYR A 178 -23.26 -4.52 -7.68
N GLY A 179 -24.27 -3.78 -7.21
CA GLY A 179 -24.48 -2.39 -7.58
C GLY A 179 -23.61 -1.42 -6.78
N ARG A 180 -23.08 -1.85 -5.63
CA ARG A 180 -22.17 -1.06 -4.79
C ARG A 180 -20.98 -1.87 -4.29
N LEU A 181 -19.89 -1.18 -4.05
CA LEU A 181 -18.65 -1.70 -3.48
C LEU A 181 -18.30 -0.87 -2.24
N MET A 182 -18.38 -1.50 -1.08
CA MET A 182 -18.09 -0.89 0.21
C MET A 182 -16.69 -1.30 0.66
N ILE A 183 -15.86 -0.32 1.00
CA ILE A 183 -14.49 -0.55 1.47
C ILE A 183 -14.49 -0.52 2.99
N MET A 184 -13.99 -1.57 3.63
CA MET A 184 -13.92 -1.72 5.08
C MET A 184 -12.49 -2.10 5.48
N THR A 185 -11.68 -1.09 5.77
CA THR A 185 -10.28 -1.25 6.19
C THR A 185 -10.14 -0.90 7.67
N ASP A 186 -8.98 -1.22 8.24
CA ASP A 186 -8.64 -0.67 9.54
C ASP A 186 -8.61 0.86 9.45
N GLN A 187 -9.05 1.53 10.52
CA GLN A 187 -9.12 3.00 10.56
C GLN A 187 -7.74 3.57 10.95
N ASP A 188 -6.72 3.11 10.23
CA ASP A 188 -5.34 3.55 10.28
C ASP A 188 -4.92 4.08 8.90
N GLN A 189 -3.68 4.56 8.83
CA GLN A 189 -3.16 5.17 7.62
C GLN A 189 -2.88 4.14 6.50
N ASP A 190 -2.49 2.90 6.83
CA ASP A 190 -2.29 1.86 5.81
C ASP A 190 -3.64 1.42 5.19
N GLY A 191 -4.72 1.43 5.96
CA GLY A 191 -6.09 1.28 5.49
C GLY A 191 -6.50 2.40 4.53
N SER A 192 -6.19 3.66 4.83
CA SER A 192 -6.37 4.79 3.90
C SER A 192 -5.63 4.60 2.57
N HIS A 193 -4.43 4.01 2.60
CA HIS A 193 -3.72 3.66 1.36
C HIS A 193 -4.43 2.55 0.57
N ILE A 194 -4.97 1.53 1.23
CA ILE A 194 -5.77 0.48 0.58
C ILE A 194 -7.02 1.08 -0.08
N LYS A 195 -7.76 1.95 0.62
CA LYS A 195 -8.89 2.71 0.05
C LYS A 195 -8.47 3.44 -1.22
N GLY A 196 -7.37 4.18 -1.16
CA GLY A 196 -6.82 4.91 -2.30
C GLY A 196 -6.43 4.01 -3.47
N LEU A 197 -5.84 2.84 -3.22
CA LEU A 197 -5.50 1.87 -4.27
C LEU A 197 -6.74 1.26 -4.93
N ILE A 198 -7.81 1.00 -4.17
CA ILE A 198 -9.10 0.54 -4.72
C ILE A 198 -9.73 1.63 -5.58
N ILE A 199 -9.76 2.88 -5.10
CA ILE A 199 -10.24 4.04 -5.86
C ILE A 199 -9.44 4.17 -7.16
N ASN A 200 -8.10 4.09 -7.11
CA ASN A 200 -7.26 4.12 -8.30
C ASN A 200 -7.48 2.93 -9.23
N PHE A 201 -7.77 1.74 -8.69
CA PHE A 201 -8.10 0.56 -9.47
C PHE A 201 -9.37 0.75 -10.30
N ILE A 202 -10.45 1.27 -9.69
CA ILE A 202 -11.68 1.57 -10.41
C ILE A 202 -11.47 2.76 -11.35
N HIS A 203 -10.81 3.83 -10.90
CA HIS A 203 -10.53 5.01 -11.73
C HIS A 203 -9.71 4.68 -12.98
N THR A 204 -8.72 3.79 -12.88
CA THR A 204 -7.87 3.42 -14.02
C THR A 204 -8.63 2.61 -15.07
N ASN A 205 -9.49 1.68 -14.63
CA ASN A 205 -10.13 0.72 -15.53
C ASN A 205 -11.53 1.16 -15.99
N TRP A 206 -12.28 1.83 -15.11
CA TRP A 206 -13.67 2.27 -15.32
C TRP A 206 -13.92 3.64 -14.67
N PRO A 207 -13.35 4.74 -15.19
CA PRO A 207 -13.53 6.08 -14.62
C PRO A 207 -15.01 6.49 -14.47
N SER A 208 -15.87 6.04 -15.38
CA SER A 208 -17.30 6.35 -15.34
C SER A 208 -18.03 5.79 -14.11
N LEU A 209 -17.53 4.70 -13.51
CA LEU A 209 -18.10 4.14 -12.28
C LEU A 209 -17.94 5.07 -11.08
N LEU A 210 -16.86 5.88 -11.02
CA LEU A 210 -16.65 6.83 -9.91
C LEU A 210 -17.72 7.92 -9.88
N LYS A 211 -18.30 8.23 -11.04
CA LYS A 211 -19.37 9.24 -11.20
C LYS A 211 -20.72 8.74 -10.69
N LEU A 212 -20.87 7.43 -10.53
CA LEU A 212 -22.05 6.77 -10.00
C LEU A 212 -21.88 6.53 -8.49
N PRO A 213 -22.97 6.34 -7.71
CA PRO A 213 -22.90 6.00 -6.29
C PRO A 213 -22.50 4.53 -6.07
N PHE A 214 -21.35 4.15 -6.63
CA PHE A 214 -20.81 2.80 -6.66
C PHE A 214 -19.86 2.52 -5.50
N LEU A 215 -19.00 3.49 -5.13
CA LEU A 215 -18.03 3.33 -4.05
C LEU A 215 -18.57 3.89 -2.73
N GLU A 216 -18.58 3.04 -1.71
CA GLU A 216 -18.89 3.39 -0.34
C GLU A 216 -17.71 3.00 0.58
N GLU A 217 -17.69 3.57 1.77
CA GLU A 217 -16.76 3.24 2.83
C GLU A 217 -17.53 2.89 4.10
N PHE A 218 -17.00 1.94 4.86
CA PHE A 218 -17.46 1.63 6.21
C PHE A 218 -16.39 2.06 7.22
N ILE A 219 -16.66 3.14 7.94
CA ILE A 219 -15.76 3.64 9.00
C ILE A 219 -16.09 3.00 10.35
N THR A 220 -15.09 2.87 11.21
CA THR A 220 -15.25 2.43 12.61
C THR A 220 -14.60 3.44 13.56
N PRO A 221 -15.05 3.52 14.82
CA PRO A 221 -14.44 4.43 15.79
C PRO A 221 -13.01 3.97 16.12
N ILE A 222 -12.10 4.94 16.23
CA ILE A 222 -10.69 4.70 16.60
C ILE A 222 -10.49 4.73 18.13
N ILE A 223 -11.37 5.42 18.86
CA ILE A 223 -11.28 5.58 20.31
C ILE A 223 -12.69 5.47 20.89
N LYS A 224 -12.81 4.77 22.03
CA LYS A 224 -14.03 4.72 22.82
C LYS A 224 -13.72 5.11 24.26
N ALA A 225 -14.43 6.11 24.77
CA ALA A 225 -14.42 6.51 26.17
C ALA A 225 -15.66 5.92 26.86
N SER A 226 -15.45 5.13 27.91
CA SER A 226 -16.54 4.44 28.62
C SER A 226 -16.55 4.82 30.10
N LYS A 227 -17.73 5.15 30.64
CA LYS A 227 -17.95 5.44 32.06
C LYS A 227 -19.34 4.97 32.48
N GLY A 228 -19.40 3.87 33.23
CA GLY A 228 -20.67 3.28 33.67
C GLY A 228 -21.50 2.81 32.47
N LYS A 229 -22.60 3.51 32.18
CA LYS A 229 -23.48 3.27 31.01
C LYS A 229 -23.23 4.23 29.85
N GLU A 230 -22.40 5.24 30.04
CA GLU A 230 -22.06 6.19 28.98
C GLU A 230 -20.88 5.67 28.16
N ASP A 231 -21.12 5.49 26.86
CA ASP A 231 -20.12 5.14 25.87
C ASP A 231 -20.07 6.24 24.81
N VAL A 232 -18.91 6.89 24.67
CA VAL A 232 -18.67 7.91 23.65
C VAL A 232 -17.61 7.39 22.68
N SER A 233 -17.97 7.33 21.40
CA SER A 233 -17.10 6.83 20.32
C SER A 233 -16.60 7.98 19.47
N PHE A 234 -15.31 7.99 19.16
CA PHE A 234 -14.62 9.01 18.36
C PHE A 234 -14.02 8.38 17.11
N TYR A 235 -14.09 9.10 15.99
CA TYR A 235 -13.67 8.61 14.68
C TYR A 235 -12.42 9.30 14.15
N SER A 236 -11.95 10.34 14.84
CA SER A 236 -10.68 10.99 14.59
C SER A 236 -9.98 11.35 15.91
N LEU A 237 -8.64 11.43 15.88
CA LEU A 237 -7.85 11.85 17.03
C LEU A 237 -8.16 13.30 17.44
N PRO A 238 -8.28 14.26 16.48
CA PRO A 238 -8.69 15.61 16.82
C PRO A 238 -10.06 15.69 17.53
N GLU A 239 -11.07 14.91 17.10
CA GLU A 239 -12.39 14.88 17.75
C GLU A 239 -12.27 14.45 19.23
N PHE A 240 -11.39 13.49 19.52
CA PHE A 240 -11.14 13.03 20.88
C PHE A 240 -10.39 14.07 21.73
N GLU A 241 -9.40 14.76 21.17
CA GLU A 241 -8.65 15.80 21.87
C GLU A 241 -9.51 17.05 22.14
N GLU A 242 -10.42 17.41 21.22
CA GLU A 242 -11.43 18.44 21.45
C GLU A 242 -12.35 18.06 22.62
N TRP A 243 -12.82 16.81 22.67
CA TRP A 243 -13.65 16.33 23.77
C TRP A 243 -12.92 16.33 25.12
N LYS A 244 -11.63 15.99 25.16
CA LYS A 244 -10.82 16.08 26.39
C LYS A 244 -10.69 17.50 26.91
N LYS A 245 -10.56 18.48 26.00
CA LYS A 245 -10.44 19.90 26.37
C LYS A 245 -11.75 20.45 26.94
N ASP A 246 -12.88 20.01 26.40
CA ASP A 246 -14.22 20.46 26.81
C ASP A 246 -14.71 19.78 28.10
N LYS A 247 -14.25 18.54 28.38
CA LYS A 247 -14.76 17.73 29.47
C LYS A 247 -13.76 17.56 30.62
N ASP A 248 -13.88 18.38 31.67
CA ASP A 248 -12.96 18.38 32.83
C ASP A 248 -12.74 17.00 33.47
N ASN A 249 -13.79 16.16 33.54
CA ASN A 249 -13.74 14.84 34.18
C ASN A 249 -13.36 13.70 33.22
N TRP A 250 -12.77 13.99 32.06
CA TRP A 250 -12.37 12.99 31.06
C TRP A 250 -11.48 11.89 31.64
N HIS A 251 -10.63 12.21 32.62
CA HIS A 251 -9.73 11.28 33.29
C HIS A 251 -10.45 10.16 34.07
N THR A 252 -11.76 10.31 34.32
CA THR A 252 -12.59 9.26 34.96
C THR A 252 -13.13 8.23 33.96
N TYR A 253 -13.01 8.49 32.66
CA TYR A 253 -13.44 7.56 31.61
C TYR A 253 -12.34 6.52 31.34
N LYS A 254 -12.75 5.27 31.12
CA LYS A 254 -11.88 4.24 30.59
C LYS A 254 -11.75 4.44 29.08
N ILE A 255 -10.58 4.85 28.64
CA ILE A 255 -10.25 5.08 27.23
C ILE A 255 -9.70 3.78 26.62
N LYS A 256 -10.30 3.33 25.52
CA LYS A 256 -9.83 2.20 24.73
C LYS A 256 -9.53 2.66 23.31
N TYR A 257 -8.33 2.35 22.83
CA TYR A 257 -7.90 2.61 21.46
C TYR A 257 -8.16 1.36 20.59
N TYR A 258 -8.72 1.57 19.40
CA TYR A 258 -9.01 0.54 18.41
C TYR A 258 -8.00 0.69 17.27
N LYS A 259 -6.95 -0.14 17.30
CA LYS A 259 -5.85 -0.07 16.33
C LYS A 259 -6.15 -0.88 15.06
N GLY A 260 -7.15 -1.75 15.09
CA GLY A 260 -7.64 -2.48 13.92
C GLY A 260 -9.04 -3.04 14.15
N LEU A 261 -9.71 -3.46 13.07
CA LEU A 261 -11.08 -3.97 13.10
C LEU A 261 -11.19 -5.24 13.96
N GLY A 262 -10.12 -6.04 14.06
CA GLY A 262 -10.05 -7.21 14.93
C GLY A 262 -10.13 -6.90 16.43
N THR A 263 -9.92 -5.65 16.86
CA THR A 263 -10.03 -5.23 18.27
C THR A 263 -11.48 -5.09 18.73
N SER A 264 -12.41 -4.91 17.78
CA SER A 264 -13.84 -4.81 18.06
C SER A 264 -14.45 -6.19 18.28
N THR A 265 -15.30 -6.30 19.28
CA THR A 265 -16.05 -7.53 19.57
C THR A 265 -17.17 -7.74 18.56
N SER A 266 -17.65 -8.98 18.41
CA SER A 266 -18.82 -9.27 17.57
C SER A 266 -20.08 -8.52 18.02
N LYS A 267 -20.19 -8.13 19.30
CA LYS A 267 -21.30 -7.31 19.80
C LYS A 267 -21.22 -5.89 19.24
N GLU A 268 -20.06 -5.26 19.34
CA GLU A 268 -19.81 -3.93 18.75
C GLU A 268 -19.99 -3.96 17.23
N ALA A 269 -19.58 -5.04 16.56
CA ALA A 269 -19.84 -5.23 15.13
C ALA A 269 -21.34 -5.13 14.81
N LYS A 270 -22.19 -5.81 15.57
CA LYS A 270 -23.65 -5.76 15.38
C LYS A 270 -24.20 -4.35 15.64
N GLU A 271 -23.67 -3.64 16.63
CA GLU A 271 -24.04 -2.24 16.91
C GLU A 271 -23.67 -1.33 15.73
N TYR A 272 -22.46 -1.44 15.18
CA TYR A 272 -22.02 -0.64 14.02
C TYR A 272 -22.90 -0.89 12.78
N PHE A 273 -23.26 -2.15 12.52
CA PHE A 273 -24.11 -2.51 11.39
C PHE A 273 -25.59 -2.13 11.62
N SER A 274 -26.03 -2.01 12.88
CA SER A 274 -27.35 -1.48 13.23
C SER A 274 -27.45 0.02 12.93
N ASP A 275 -26.37 0.78 13.19
CA ASP A 275 -26.25 2.20 12.82
C ASP A 275 -25.49 2.40 11.49
N MET A 276 -25.93 1.69 10.46
CA MET A 276 -25.33 1.78 9.11
C MET A 276 -25.29 3.23 8.58
N LYS A 277 -26.21 4.11 9.03
CA LYS A 277 -26.25 5.51 8.61
C LYS A 277 -25.04 6.30 9.10
N ARG A 278 -24.53 6.03 10.31
CA ARG A 278 -23.33 6.69 10.85
C ARG A 278 -22.03 6.15 10.24
N HIS A 279 -22.00 4.84 10.00
CA HIS A 279 -20.80 4.12 9.58
C HIS A 279 -20.58 4.11 8.07
N ARG A 280 -21.65 4.27 7.27
CA ARG A 280 -21.56 4.32 5.82
C ARG A 280 -21.27 5.74 5.33
N ILE A 281 -20.23 5.86 4.51
CA ILE A 281 -19.88 7.10 3.83
C ILE A 281 -19.84 6.85 2.33
N LEU A 282 -20.50 7.69 1.56
CA LEU A 282 -20.52 7.61 0.11
C LEU A 282 -19.37 8.44 -0.48
N PHE A 283 -18.63 7.88 -1.43
CA PHE A 283 -17.73 8.68 -2.26
C PHE A 283 -18.53 9.36 -3.37
N LYS A 284 -18.48 10.68 -3.43
CA LYS A 284 -19.16 11.48 -4.45
C LYS A 284 -18.15 12.15 -5.37
N TYR A 285 -18.30 11.90 -6.66
CA TYR A 285 -17.54 12.60 -7.68
C TYR A 285 -18.00 14.06 -7.80
N GLY A 286 -17.04 14.99 -7.65
CA GLY A 286 -17.22 16.43 -7.69
C GLY A 286 -16.76 17.09 -8.99
N GLY A 287 -16.18 16.35 -9.94
CA GLY A 287 -15.71 16.85 -11.23
C GLY A 287 -14.25 16.51 -11.52
N ASP A 288 -13.69 17.11 -12.57
CA ASP A 288 -12.35 16.80 -13.10
C ASP A 288 -11.21 16.96 -12.08
N GLU A 289 -11.41 17.78 -11.04
CA GLU A 289 -10.45 17.92 -9.95
C GLU A 289 -10.21 16.60 -9.21
N ASP A 290 -11.23 15.76 -9.05
CA ASP A 290 -11.07 14.43 -8.45
C ASP A 290 -10.13 13.55 -9.27
N ASP A 291 -10.29 13.54 -10.59
CA ASP A 291 -9.44 12.77 -11.50
C ASP A 291 -7.98 13.24 -11.41
N LYS A 292 -7.76 14.56 -11.37
CA LYS A 292 -6.41 15.15 -11.21
C LYS A 292 -5.76 14.72 -9.91
N HIS A 293 -6.48 14.74 -8.79
CA HIS A 293 -5.93 14.36 -7.48
C HIS A 293 -5.64 12.85 -7.40
N ILE A 294 -6.51 12.00 -7.97
CA ILE A 294 -6.24 10.57 -8.06
C ILE A 294 -5.02 10.30 -8.95
N LEU A 295 -4.88 11.00 -10.08
CA LEU A 295 -3.71 10.89 -10.96
C LEU A 295 -2.43 11.32 -10.24
N MET A 296 -2.46 12.46 -9.56
CA MET A 296 -1.35 12.98 -8.77
C MET A 296 -0.90 11.96 -7.72
N ALA A 297 -1.83 11.36 -6.99
CA ALA A 297 -1.53 10.39 -5.95
C ALA A 297 -0.87 9.09 -6.48
N PHE A 298 -1.32 8.54 -7.62
CA PHE A 298 -0.95 7.18 -8.03
C PHE A 298 -0.12 7.05 -9.31
N SER A 299 0.03 8.11 -10.11
CA SER A 299 0.84 8.04 -11.33
C SER A 299 2.34 8.15 -11.04
N LYS A 300 3.15 7.26 -11.63
CA LYS A 300 4.63 7.35 -11.52
C LYS A 300 5.22 8.55 -12.25
N LYS A 301 4.44 9.25 -13.08
CA LYS A 301 4.90 10.43 -13.83
C LYS A 301 4.78 11.74 -13.05
N LEU A 302 3.95 11.77 -12.00
CA LEU A 302 3.63 12.97 -11.23
C LEU A 302 4.34 12.97 -9.86
N VAL A 303 5.60 12.52 -9.83
CA VAL A 303 6.40 12.46 -8.60
C VAL A 303 6.63 13.86 -8.04
N ASP A 304 6.98 14.83 -8.89
CA ASP A 304 7.27 16.19 -8.44
C ASP A 304 6.02 16.91 -7.95
N SER A 305 4.88 16.73 -8.62
CA SER A 305 3.58 17.21 -8.13
C SER A 305 3.22 16.63 -6.77
N ARG A 306 3.55 15.36 -6.49
CA ARG A 306 3.37 14.78 -5.14
C ARG A 306 4.30 15.41 -4.11
N LYS A 307 5.54 15.72 -4.46
CA LYS A 307 6.47 16.39 -3.54
C LYS A 307 5.96 17.77 -3.17
N GLU A 308 5.50 18.56 -4.16
CA GLU A 308 4.90 19.87 -3.93
C GLU A 308 3.65 19.76 -3.05
N TRP A 309 2.76 18.83 -3.38
CA TRP A 309 1.54 18.55 -2.61
C TRP A 309 1.84 18.24 -1.13
N LEU A 310 2.77 17.32 -0.86
CA LEU A 310 3.17 16.97 0.50
C LEU A 310 3.91 18.12 1.19
N THR A 311 4.75 18.86 0.48
CA THR A 311 5.47 20.03 1.04
C THR A 311 4.49 21.12 1.47
N ASN A 312 3.48 21.41 0.65
CA ASN A 312 2.43 22.36 0.97
C ASN A 312 1.62 21.90 2.18
N TRP A 313 1.26 20.62 2.23
CA TRP A 313 0.55 20.05 3.38
C TRP A 313 1.38 20.12 4.67
N MET A 314 2.65 19.69 4.64
CA MET A 314 3.55 19.77 5.81
C MET A 314 3.74 21.21 6.29
N SER A 315 3.84 22.17 5.36
CA SER A 315 3.97 23.59 5.68
C SER A 315 2.70 24.14 6.33
N ASP A 316 1.52 23.75 5.85
CA ASP A 316 0.24 24.14 6.45
C ASP A 316 0.08 23.54 7.86
N CYS A 317 0.40 22.26 8.05
CA CYS A 317 0.38 21.61 9.36
C CYS A 317 1.31 22.32 10.35
N LYS A 318 2.55 22.63 9.93
CA LYS A 318 3.50 23.38 10.76
C LYS A 318 2.96 24.75 11.14
N ARG A 319 2.43 25.51 10.17
CA ARG A 319 1.84 26.84 10.38
C ARG A 319 0.65 26.78 11.35
N ARG A 320 -0.25 25.81 11.19
CA ARG A 320 -1.40 25.63 12.10
C ARG A 320 -0.94 25.32 13.52
N ALA A 321 0.04 24.44 13.67
CA ALA A 321 0.61 24.11 14.98
C ALA A 321 1.25 25.33 15.67
N GLU A 322 2.00 26.14 14.94
CA GLU A 322 2.60 27.40 15.44
C GLU A 322 1.54 28.43 15.86
N LEU A 323 0.40 28.47 15.15
CA LEU A 323 -0.73 29.35 15.47
C LEU A 323 -1.71 28.76 16.51
N GLY A 324 -1.49 27.52 16.97
CA GLY A 324 -2.41 26.83 17.87
C GLY A 324 -3.79 26.52 17.28
N LEU A 325 -3.90 26.48 15.94
CA LEU A 325 -5.15 26.17 15.24
C LEU A 325 -5.40 24.66 15.20
N PRO A 326 -6.67 24.22 15.22
CA PRO A 326 -7.00 22.80 15.09
C PRO A 326 -6.62 22.25 13.71
N GLU A 327 -6.31 20.95 13.68
CA GLU A 327 -6.11 20.21 12.45
C GLU A 327 -7.44 20.04 11.71
N ASP A 328 -7.40 20.09 10.38
CA ASP A 328 -8.58 19.77 9.55
C ASP A 328 -8.69 18.25 9.42
N TYR A 329 -9.84 17.67 9.74
CA TYR A 329 -10.06 16.22 9.77
C TYR A 329 -11.38 15.81 9.11
N LEU A 330 -11.40 14.59 8.57
CA LEU A 330 -12.60 13.98 8.00
C LEU A 330 -13.42 13.24 9.06
N TYR A 331 -14.65 12.87 8.68
CA TYR A 331 -15.53 11.96 9.44
C TYR A 331 -16.18 12.52 10.71
N THR A 332 -16.40 13.83 10.73
CA THR A 332 -17.26 14.49 11.72
C THR A 332 -18.64 13.79 11.78
N LYS A 333 -19.36 13.95 12.90
CA LYS A 333 -20.63 13.24 13.18
C LYS A 333 -21.69 13.34 12.06
N THR A 334 -21.68 14.43 11.30
CA THR A 334 -22.63 14.72 10.21
C THR A 334 -22.13 14.28 8.83
N THR A 335 -20.88 13.85 8.70
CA THR A 335 -20.31 13.44 7.41
C THR A 335 -21.00 12.18 6.91
N ARG A 336 -21.59 12.25 5.72
CA ARG A 336 -22.21 11.10 5.01
C ARG A 336 -21.67 10.92 3.60
N VAL A 337 -20.98 11.94 3.09
CA VAL A 337 -20.45 12.00 1.74
C VAL A 337 -19.06 12.62 1.80
N VAL A 338 -18.12 12.04 1.08
CA VAL A 338 -16.74 12.56 0.94
C VAL A 338 -16.41 12.62 -0.55
N SER A 339 -15.78 13.72 -1.00
CA SER A 339 -15.29 13.81 -2.38
C SER A 339 -13.97 13.06 -2.52
N TYR A 340 -13.64 12.59 -3.74
CA TYR A 340 -12.35 11.92 -3.94
C TYR A 340 -11.19 12.89 -3.70
N LYS A 341 -11.31 14.16 -4.09
CA LYS A 341 -10.34 15.21 -3.77
C LYS A 341 -10.12 15.35 -2.26
N ASP A 342 -11.20 15.44 -1.47
CA ASP A 342 -11.07 15.59 -0.01
C ASP A 342 -10.44 14.35 0.62
N PHE A 343 -10.83 13.16 0.17
CA PHE A 343 -10.19 11.91 0.58
C PHE A 343 -8.67 11.94 0.31
N ILE A 344 -8.25 12.31 -0.90
CA ILE A 344 -6.83 12.37 -1.24
C ILE A 344 -6.11 13.41 -0.35
N ASN A 345 -6.65 14.62 -0.25
CA ASN A 345 -5.97 15.75 0.39
C ASN A 345 -6.07 15.80 1.92
N LYS A 346 -7.01 15.09 2.53
CA LYS A 346 -7.23 15.12 3.99
C LYS A 346 -6.94 13.78 4.66
N GLU A 347 -6.98 12.66 3.94
CA GLU A 347 -6.75 11.34 4.52
C GLU A 347 -5.57 10.61 3.88
N LEU A 348 -5.53 10.47 2.54
CA LEU A 348 -4.40 9.79 1.90
C LEU A 348 -3.07 10.51 2.11
N VAL A 349 -3.09 11.84 2.24
CA VAL A 349 -1.92 12.65 2.58
C VAL A 349 -1.28 12.24 3.90
N LEU A 350 -2.10 11.83 4.89
CA LEU A 350 -1.62 11.39 6.20
C LEU A 350 -0.82 10.11 6.07
N PHE A 351 -1.29 9.18 5.24
CA PHE A 351 -0.55 7.99 4.88
C PHE A 351 0.76 8.34 4.16
N SER A 352 0.71 9.21 3.15
CA SER A 352 1.91 9.59 2.40
C SER A 352 2.97 10.24 3.28
N ASN A 353 2.57 11.07 4.24
CA ASN A 353 3.48 11.66 5.22
C ASN A 353 4.04 10.61 6.18
N MET A 354 3.19 9.78 6.79
CA MET A 354 3.67 8.70 7.67
C MET A 354 4.60 7.72 6.94
N ASP A 355 4.31 7.42 5.67
CA ASP A 355 5.15 6.57 4.84
C ASP A 355 6.56 7.15 4.66
N ASN A 356 6.67 8.48 4.53
CA ASN A 356 7.95 9.18 4.55
C ASN A 356 8.62 9.10 5.92
N GLU A 357 7.89 9.39 7.00
CA GLU A 357 8.41 9.35 8.38
C GLU A 357 8.96 7.97 8.77
N ARG A 358 8.28 6.89 8.38
CA ARG A 358 8.75 5.52 8.66
C ARG A 358 9.89 5.07 7.76
N SER A 359 10.00 5.63 6.56
CA SER A 359 10.92 5.13 5.52
C SER A 359 12.21 5.91 5.41
N ILE A 360 12.18 7.22 5.65
CA ILE A 360 13.32 8.14 5.56
C ILE A 360 13.86 8.36 6.98
N PRO A 361 15.17 8.13 7.25
CA PRO A 361 15.73 8.34 8.57
C PRO A 361 15.91 9.83 8.88
N SER A 362 16.05 10.14 10.16
CA SER A 362 16.44 11.49 10.60
C SER A 362 17.91 11.75 10.28
N LEU A 363 18.22 12.99 9.86
CA LEU A 363 19.59 13.44 9.66
C LEU A 363 20.45 13.32 10.93
N VAL A 364 19.83 13.50 12.10
CA VAL A 364 20.54 13.64 13.38
C VAL A 364 21.14 12.32 13.85
N ASP A 365 20.33 11.26 13.91
CA ASP A 365 20.78 9.94 14.38
C ASP A 365 20.95 8.90 13.28
N GLY A 366 20.51 9.19 12.05
CA GLY A 366 20.52 8.24 10.94
C GLY A 366 19.53 7.09 11.11
N LEU A 367 18.61 7.16 12.10
CA LEU A 367 17.68 6.09 12.41
C LEU A 367 16.28 6.37 11.85
N LYS A 368 15.63 5.30 11.41
CA LYS A 368 14.17 5.28 11.18
C LYS A 368 13.45 5.08 12.52
N PRO A 369 12.16 5.47 12.64
CA PRO A 369 11.40 5.29 13.89
C PRO A 369 11.47 3.87 14.45
N GLY A 370 11.31 2.83 13.61
CA GLY A 370 11.42 1.44 14.05
C GLY A 370 12.80 1.11 14.65
N SER A 371 13.88 1.56 14.04
CA SER A 371 15.25 1.38 14.55
C SER A 371 15.46 2.13 15.87
N ARG A 372 14.88 3.34 15.99
CA ARG A 372 14.94 4.15 17.20
C ARG A 372 14.18 3.53 18.37
N LYS A 373 13.02 2.93 18.09
CA LYS A 373 12.22 2.15 19.06
C LYS A 373 12.98 0.94 19.60
N VAL A 374 13.68 0.22 18.71
CA VAL A 374 14.57 -0.88 19.12
C VAL A 374 15.67 -0.36 20.03
N LEU A 375 16.39 0.68 19.62
CA LEU A 375 17.45 1.29 20.42
C LEU A 375 16.93 1.76 21.79
N PHE A 376 15.84 2.52 21.82
CA PHE A 376 15.21 2.98 23.06
C PHE A 376 14.91 1.84 24.03
N THR A 377 14.36 0.74 23.52
CA THR A 377 14.04 -0.42 24.36
C THR A 377 15.31 -1.07 24.92
N CYS A 378 16.36 -1.23 24.10
CA CYS A 378 17.65 -1.74 24.56
C CYS A 378 18.27 -0.85 25.65
N LEU A 379 18.22 0.46 25.47
CA LEU A 379 18.74 1.44 26.43
C LEU A 379 17.93 1.44 27.74
N LYS A 380 16.60 1.29 27.64
CA LYS A 380 15.68 1.25 28.80
C LYS A 380 15.84 -0.03 29.62
N ARG A 381 16.03 -1.18 28.96
CA ARG A 381 16.23 -2.47 29.63
C ARG A 381 17.63 -2.60 30.25
N ASN A 382 18.64 -2.00 29.59
CA ASN A 382 20.03 -2.04 30.02
C ASN A 382 20.54 -3.48 30.31
N ASP A 383 20.07 -4.44 29.50
CA ASP A 383 20.40 -5.85 29.66
C ASP A 383 21.88 -6.08 29.33
N LYS A 384 22.62 -6.68 30.27
CA LYS A 384 24.03 -7.10 30.05
C LYS A 384 24.17 -8.52 29.49
N ARG A 385 23.07 -9.27 29.41
CA ARG A 385 23.03 -10.64 28.89
C ARG A 385 22.41 -10.64 27.51
N GLU A 386 22.77 -11.62 26.71
CA GLU A 386 22.15 -11.84 25.40
C GLU A 386 20.66 -12.19 25.55
N ILE A 387 19.85 -11.72 24.60
CA ILE A 387 18.42 -11.97 24.51
C ILE A 387 18.06 -12.49 23.12
N LYS A 388 17.10 -13.40 23.02
CA LYS A 388 16.61 -13.86 21.72
C LYS A 388 15.98 -12.71 20.95
N VAL A 389 16.23 -12.63 19.65
CA VAL A 389 15.68 -11.56 18.79
C VAL A 389 14.14 -11.53 18.86
N ALA A 390 13.49 -12.69 18.86
CA ALA A 390 12.03 -12.76 19.01
C ALA A 390 11.52 -12.17 20.35
N GLN A 391 12.24 -12.41 21.46
CA GLN A 391 11.88 -11.88 22.78
C GLN A 391 12.13 -10.37 22.87
N LEU A 392 13.23 -9.91 22.28
CA LEU A 392 13.52 -8.48 22.19
C LEU A 392 12.45 -7.77 21.36
N ALA A 393 12.01 -8.33 20.23
CA ALA A 393 10.95 -7.74 19.41
C ALA A 393 9.64 -7.56 20.19
N GLY A 394 9.22 -8.56 20.97
CA GLY A 394 8.05 -8.45 21.85
C GLY A 394 8.23 -7.36 22.92
N SER A 395 9.42 -7.29 23.53
CA SER A 395 9.74 -6.23 24.50
C SER A 395 9.71 -4.83 23.85
N VAL A 396 10.19 -4.71 22.62
CA VAL A 396 10.13 -3.44 21.87
C VAL A 396 8.69 -3.06 21.59
N ALA A 397 7.85 -4.02 21.17
CA ALA A 397 6.45 -3.76 20.91
C ALA A 397 5.72 -3.20 22.14
N GLU A 398 5.97 -3.79 23.30
CA GLU A 398 5.41 -3.34 24.59
C GLU A 398 5.99 -1.99 25.06
N HIS A 399 7.32 -1.86 25.12
CA HIS A 399 7.95 -0.70 25.74
C HIS A 399 7.90 0.56 24.88
N SER A 400 7.75 0.42 23.56
CA SER A 400 7.76 1.53 22.61
C SER A 400 6.42 1.75 21.89
N ALA A 401 5.35 1.05 22.31
CA ALA A 401 4.03 1.10 21.69
C ALA A 401 4.10 0.92 20.15
N TYR A 402 4.72 -0.17 19.69
CA TYR A 402 4.85 -0.43 18.25
C TYR A 402 3.63 -1.19 17.71
N HIS A 403 2.93 -0.61 16.74
CA HIS A 403 1.65 -1.14 16.25
C HIS A 403 1.73 -1.95 14.93
N HIS A 404 2.88 -1.98 14.23
CA HIS A 404 2.97 -2.55 12.87
C HIS A 404 3.45 -4.03 12.80
N GLY A 405 3.25 -4.78 13.88
CA GLY A 405 3.56 -6.21 13.95
C GLY A 405 5.03 -6.57 14.18
N GLU A 406 5.27 -7.65 14.92
CA GLU A 406 6.61 -8.01 15.41
C GLU A 406 7.57 -8.48 14.30
N VAL A 407 7.07 -8.99 13.18
CA VAL A 407 7.91 -9.50 12.08
C VAL A 407 8.80 -8.38 11.50
N SER A 408 8.23 -7.18 11.34
CA SER A 408 8.96 -6.00 10.88
C SER A 408 10.03 -5.56 11.90
N LEU A 409 9.71 -5.63 13.19
CA LEU A 409 10.67 -5.35 14.27
C LEU A 409 11.80 -6.37 14.31
N MET A 410 11.52 -7.66 14.17
CA MET A 410 12.54 -8.71 14.13
C MET A 410 13.52 -8.47 12.97
N SER A 411 13.02 -8.12 11.79
CA SER A 411 13.88 -7.74 10.65
C SER A 411 14.69 -6.47 10.94
N THR A 412 14.09 -5.48 11.60
CA THR A 412 14.78 -4.24 12.01
C THR A 412 15.93 -4.53 12.99
N ILE A 413 15.71 -5.40 13.98
CA ILE A 413 16.73 -5.84 14.95
C ILE A 413 17.87 -6.56 14.22
N ILE A 414 17.55 -7.47 13.31
CA ILE A 414 18.56 -8.19 12.52
C ILE A 414 19.41 -7.20 11.71
N ASN A 415 18.79 -6.25 11.02
CA ASN A 415 19.49 -5.25 10.21
C ASN A 415 20.40 -4.34 11.05
N LEU A 416 20.01 -4.01 12.29
CA LEU A 416 20.85 -3.23 13.22
C LEU A 416 22.05 -4.02 13.76
N ALA A 417 21.98 -5.35 13.73
CA ALA A 417 23.02 -6.24 14.24
C ALA A 417 24.01 -6.72 13.16
N GLN A 418 23.60 -6.72 11.89
CA GLN A 418 24.43 -7.18 10.77
C GLN A 418 25.77 -6.43 10.68
N ASN A 419 26.84 -7.18 10.41
CA ASN A 419 28.23 -6.70 10.36
C ASN A 419 29.05 -7.28 9.18
N TYR A 420 28.40 -7.87 8.17
CA TYR A 420 29.10 -8.34 6.98
C TYR A 420 29.55 -7.16 6.09
N VAL A 421 30.56 -7.37 5.24
CA VAL A 421 31.08 -6.34 4.32
C VAL A 421 29.96 -5.78 3.43
N GLY A 422 29.69 -4.48 3.55
CA GLY A 422 28.60 -3.79 2.85
C GLY A 422 27.28 -3.68 3.61
N SER A 423 27.24 -4.06 4.90
CA SER A 423 26.13 -3.78 5.82
C SER A 423 26.37 -2.52 6.65
N ASN A 424 26.51 -2.62 7.97
CA ASN A 424 26.82 -1.49 8.86
C ASN A 424 28.34 -1.37 9.06
N ASN A 425 28.88 -0.15 8.99
CA ASN A 425 30.27 0.09 9.41
C ASN A 425 30.40 -0.01 10.93
N LEU A 426 29.35 0.35 11.66
CA LEU A 426 29.29 0.30 13.12
C LEU A 426 27.91 -0.21 13.57
N ASN A 427 27.80 -1.51 13.79
CA ASN A 427 26.56 -2.16 14.23
C ASN A 427 26.22 -1.80 15.70
N LEU A 428 25.00 -1.32 15.91
CA LEU A 428 24.52 -0.90 17.25
C LEU A 428 24.15 -2.09 18.15
N LEU A 429 23.88 -3.24 17.53
CA LEU A 429 23.59 -4.50 18.20
C LEU A 429 24.61 -5.55 17.79
N GLN A 430 24.89 -6.52 18.66
CA GLN A 430 25.81 -7.61 18.35
C GLN A 430 25.10 -8.78 17.66
N PRO A 431 25.67 -9.35 16.58
CA PRO A 431 25.11 -10.50 15.88
C PRO A 431 25.53 -11.81 16.56
N ILE A 432 24.77 -12.27 17.56
CA ILE A 432 25.08 -13.51 18.29
C ILE A 432 24.32 -14.67 17.66
N GLY A 433 24.96 -15.32 16.70
CA GLY A 433 24.38 -16.37 15.86
C GLY A 433 24.42 -15.99 14.38
N GLN A 434 23.54 -16.59 13.57
CA GLN A 434 23.53 -16.41 12.12
C GLN A 434 22.62 -15.23 11.70
N PHE A 435 23.17 -14.02 11.62
CA PHE A 435 22.47 -12.78 11.24
C PHE A 435 22.46 -12.49 9.73
N GLY A 436 22.84 -13.49 8.94
CA GLY A 436 22.98 -13.41 7.49
C GLY A 436 24.37 -12.97 7.07
N THR A 437 24.70 -13.23 5.82
CA THR A 437 26.04 -13.05 5.28
C THR A 437 26.00 -12.22 3.99
N ARG A 438 27.19 -11.84 3.52
CA ARG A 438 27.33 -11.15 2.24
C ARG A 438 26.84 -11.96 1.03
N LEU A 439 26.73 -13.29 1.15
CA LEU A 439 26.36 -14.17 0.03
C LEU A 439 24.96 -13.87 -0.49
N GLN A 440 24.04 -13.49 0.41
CA GLN A 440 22.67 -13.12 0.05
C GLN A 440 22.28 -11.72 0.55
N GLY A 441 23.28 -10.90 0.91
CA GLY A 441 23.07 -9.56 1.46
C GLY A 441 22.19 -9.59 2.72
N GLY A 442 22.48 -10.53 3.63
CA GLY A 442 21.79 -10.64 4.92
C GLY A 442 20.46 -11.42 4.89
N LYS A 443 19.95 -11.80 3.71
CA LYS A 443 18.67 -12.53 3.57
C LYS A 443 18.72 -13.97 4.05
N ASP A 444 19.91 -14.53 4.17
CA ASP A 444 20.23 -15.85 4.72
C ASP A 444 20.31 -15.87 6.26
N ALA A 445 19.83 -14.81 6.93
CA ALA A 445 19.70 -14.78 8.38
C ALA A 445 18.80 -15.92 8.89
N ALA A 446 19.20 -16.55 9.98
CA ALA A 446 18.41 -17.58 10.64
C ALA A 446 17.14 -16.99 11.28
N SER A 447 16.16 -17.86 11.56
CA SER A 447 14.91 -17.44 12.18
C SER A 447 15.17 -16.68 13.50
N PRO A 448 14.43 -15.58 13.79
CA PRO A 448 14.55 -14.80 15.03
C PRO A 448 14.43 -15.60 16.34
N ARG A 449 13.90 -16.82 16.28
CA ARG A 449 13.77 -17.74 17.43
C ARG A 449 15.08 -18.43 17.81
N TYR A 450 16.04 -18.50 16.89
CA TYR A 450 17.32 -19.21 17.05
C TYR A 450 18.51 -18.31 17.29
N ILE A 451 18.37 -17.00 17.02
CA ILE A 451 19.46 -16.03 17.11
C ILE A 451 19.26 -15.08 18.29
N PHE A 452 20.40 -14.65 18.84
CA PHE A 452 20.47 -13.80 20.02
C PHE A 452 21.15 -12.48 19.68
N THR A 453 20.87 -11.46 20.47
CA THR A 453 21.52 -10.16 20.32
C THR A 453 21.72 -9.51 21.67
N MET A 454 22.58 -8.50 21.71
CA MET A 454 22.73 -7.58 22.82
C MET A 454 23.21 -6.23 22.31
N MET A 455 23.12 -5.20 23.14
CA MET A 455 23.63 -3.87 22.79
C MET A 455 25.15 -3.90 22.64
N SER A 456 25.67 -3.35 21.54
CA SER A 456 27.12 -3.19 21.36
C SER A 456 27.67 -2.24 22.44
N PRO A 457 28.85 -2.52 23.03
CA PRO A 457 29.48 -1.60 23.97
C PRO A 457 29.71 -0.20 23.39
N LEU A 458 29.94 -0.11 22.08
CA LEU A 458 30.12 1.16 21.36
C LEU A 458 28.84 2.01 21.35
N THR A 459 27.66 1.41 21.44
CA THR A 459 26.38 2.11 21.32
C THR A 459 26.20 3.17 22.41
N ARG A 460 26.61 2.90 23.66
CA ARG A 460 26.56 3.89 24.74
C ARG A 460 27.69 4.91 24.74
N LEU A 461 28.77 4.64 24.00
CA LEU A 461 29.78 5.66 23.70
C LEU A 461 29.29 6.60 22.61
N ILE A 462 28.55 6.07 21.63
CA ILE A 462 27.95 6.85 20.54
C ILE A 462 26.82 7.71 21.06
N PHE A 463 25.90 7.12 21.83
CA PHE A 463 24.74 7.78 22.43
C PHE A 463 24.96 7.92 23.94
N HIS A 464 25.55 9.05 24.33
CA HIS A 464 26.05 9.24 25.69
C HIS A 464 24.89 9.28 26.71
N PRO A 465 24.96 8.57 27.85
CA PRO A 465 23.89 8.56 28.85
C PRO A 465 23.51 9.93 29.42
N HIS A 466 24.44 10.89 29.42
CA HIS A 466 24.17 12.26 29.87
C HIS A 466 23.27 13.06 28.92
N ASP A 467 23.13 12.64 27.66
CA ASP A 467 22.24 13.30 26.71
C ASP A 467 20.79 12.87 26.91
N ASP A 468 20.55 11.64 27.41
CA ASP A 468 19.21 11.05 27.56
C ASP A 468 18.19 12.02 28.22
N PRO A 469 18.49 12.71 29.35
CA PRO A 469 17.52 13.63 29.99
C PRO A 469 17.17 14.87 29.16
N LEU A 470 18.04 15.25 28.21
CA LEU A 470 17.87 16.44 27.36
C LEU A 470 17.00 16.17 26.13
N LEU A 471 16.80 14.88 25.79
CA LEU A 471 16.05 14.49 24.61
C LEU A 471 14.55 14.73 24.79
N LYS A 472 13.90 15.20 23.73
CA LYS A 472 12.43 15.32 23.67
C LYS A 472 11.81 13.95 23.40
N TYR A 473 11.31 13.31 24.46
CA TYR A 473 10.60 12.03 24.35
C TYR A 473 9.17 12.19 23.85
N LEU A 474 8.77 11.28 22.96
CA LEU A 474 7.40 11.19 22.47
C LEU A 474 6.52 10.46 23.50
N LYS A 475 5.20 10.65 23.38
CA LYS A 475 4.19 9.92 24.14
C LYS A 475 3.22 9.25 23.18
N ASP A 476 2.99 7.97 23.36
CA ASP A 476 1.97 7.19 22.64
C ASP A 476 1.20 6.34 23.65
N ASP A 477 -0.13 6.26 23.51
CA ASP A 477 -1.05 5.62 24.47
C ASP A 477 -0.76 6.02 25.96
N ASN A 478 -0.42 7.30 26.20
CA ASN A 478 0.03 7.87 27.48
C ASN A 478 1.35 7.32 28.05
N GLN A 479 2.03 6.44 27.33
CA GLN A 479 3.34 5.89 27.67
C GLN A 479 4.46 6.75 27.08
N LYS A 480 5.51 6.99 27.87
CA LYS A 480 6.75 7.59 27.37
C LYS A 480 7.46 6.58 26.47
N ILE A 481 7.57 6.92 25.19
CA ILE A 481 8.23 6.11 24.15
C ILE A 481 9.58 6.74 23.76
N GLU A 482 10.15 6.39 22.62
CA GLU A 482 11.44 6.89 22.13
C GLU A 482 11.47 8.42 21.92
N PRO A 483 12.66 9.04 21.90
CA PRO A 483 12.78 10.46 21.56
C PRO A 483 12.58 10.70 20.07
N VAL A 484 12.36 11.96 19.69
CA VAL A 484 12.23 12.34 18.27
C VAL A 484 13.50 11.94 17.48
N TRP A 485 14.66 12.14 18.10
CA TRP A 485 15.96 11.64 17.67
C TRP A 485 16.88 11.47 18.87
N TYR A 486 17.89 10.61 18.74
CA TYR A 486 19.05 10.62 19.65
C TYR A 486 20.12 11.59 19.14
N ILE A 487 21.07 11.95 20.00
CA ILE A 487 22.21 12.78 19.63
C ILE A 487 23.46 11.88 19.68
N PRO A 488 23.97 11.40 18.53
CA PRO A 488 25.21 10.66 18.51
C PRO A 488 26.42 11.60 18.55
N VAL A 489 27.52 11.18 19.16
CA VAL A 489 28.81 11.93 19.15
C VAL A 489 29.47 11.99 17.76
N ILE A 490 29.06 11.14 16.83
CA ILE A 490 29.49 11.11 15.42
C ILE A 490 28.27 11.03 14.50
N PRO A 491 28.34 11.53 13.25
CA PRO A 491 27.19 11.54 12.33
C PRO A 491 26.86 10.12 11.82
N MET A 492 26.04 9.39 12.60
CA MET A 492 25.73 7.98 12.33
C MET A 492 25.07 7.72 10.97
N ILE A 493 24.36 8.71 10.43
CA ILE A 493 23.78 8.64 9.08
C ILE A 493 24.82 8.47 7.98
N LEU A 494 26.02 9.04 8.15
CA LEU A 494 27.14 8.87 7.21
C LEU A 494 27.93 7.61 7.53
N VAL A 495 28.05 7.24 8.80
CA VAL A 495 28.78 6.04 9.22
C VAL A 495 28.11 4.77 8.67
N ASN A 496 26.82 4.58 8.94
CA ASN A 496 26.07 3.39 8.54
C ASN A 496 25.27 3.55 7.25
N GLY A 497 25.32 4.74 6.64
CA GLY A 497 24.50 5.06 5.49
C GLY A 497 23.00 5.03 5.82
N ALA A 498 22.20 5.18 4.77
CA ALA A 498 20.75 5.12 4.85
C ALA A 498 20.16 4.74 3.50
N SER A 499 19.10 3.95 3.52
CA SER A 499 18.29 3.68 2.32
C SER A 499 16.82 3.65 2.70
N GLY A 500 15.99 4.36 1.95
CA GLY A 500 14.57 4.50 2.24
C GLY A 500 13.81 4.98 1.03
N ILE A 501 12.61 4.44 0.83
CA ILE A 501 11.69 4.84 -0.24
C ILE A 501 10.38 5.17 0.44
N GLY A 502 9.97 6.43 0.37
CA GLY A 502 8.67 6.88 0.84
C GLY A 502 7.78 7.30 -0.33
N THR A 503 6.72 8.05 -0.03
CA THR A 503 5.81 8.57 -1.05
C THR A 503 6.35 9.88 -1.62
N GLY A 504 6.84 9.83 -2.86
CA GLY A 504 7.38 11.00 -3.56
C GLY A 504 8.86 11.28 -3.32
N TRP A 505 9.46 10.65 -2.30
CA TRP A 505 10.87 10.80 -1.95
C TRP A 505 11.61 9.47 -1.83
N MET A 506 12.92 9.54 -2.06
CA MET A 506 13.87 8.45 -1.84
C MET A 506 15.10 9.03 -1.15
N THR A 507 15.68 8.26 -0.24
CA THR A 507 16.99 8.54 0.34
C THR A 507 17.94 7.37 0.05
N LYS A 508 19.18 7.71 -0.32
CA LYS A 508 20.28 6.76 -0.50
C LYS A 508 21.58 7.44 -0.12
N ILE A 509 22.13 7.03 1.01
CA ILE A 509 23.37 7.56 1.59
C ILE A 509 24.32 6.37 1.75
N PRO A 510 25.52 6.39 1.16
CA PRO A 510 26.51 5.34 1.34
C PRO A 510 27.19 5.46 2.71
N ASN A 511 27.88 4.39 3.10
CA ASN A 511 28.64 4.35 4.33
C ASN A 511 29.99 5.06 4.17
N TYR A 512 30.46 5.71 5.24
CA TYR A 512 31.76 6.36 5.34
C TYR A 512 32.54 5.85 6.55
N ASN A 513 33.87 5.95 6.47
CA ASN A 513 34.74 5.61 7.60
C ASN A 513 34.42 6.54 8.80
N PRO A 514 34.31 6.03 10.03
CA PRO A 514 34.15 6.87 11.22
C PRO A 514 35.33 7.81 11.52
N ARG A 515 36.51 7.59 10.93
CA ARG A 515 37.73 8.38 11.13
C ARG A 515 37.88 9.54 10.15
#